data_AF-A0A350EXX4-F1
#
_entry.id   AF-A0A350EXX4-F1
#
_cell.length_a   1.000
_cell.length_b   1.000
_cell.length_c   1.000
_cell.angle_alpha   90.00
_cell.angle_beta   90.00
_cell.angle_gamma   90.00
#
_symmetry.space_group_name_H-M   'P 1'
#
loop_
_entity.id
_entity.type
_entity.pdbx_description
1 polymer ?
#
loop_
_entity_poly.entity_id
_entity_poly.type
_entity_poly.pdbx_seq_one_letter_code
_entity_poly.pdbx_strand_id
1 'polypeptide(L)'
;MKTLPVATFNETGPAGALRVRLEEAGIKSAIHDESKLERFWFMSEPEAAIHVEVSQPDYLRARQLINEWDRSSGVLREAVRCPECASPRVEFPQITRKFLMPVVEAALMALHIMPREFYCLDCQYSWPKTRPPKREFDILGYPYDSKFWHPERFKKQDRA
;
A
#
# COMPACT_ATOMS: atom_id res chain seq x y z
N MET A 1 7.38 -21.34 -13.00
CA MET A 1 7.22 -21.77 -11.59
C MET A 1 6.39 -20.70 -10.88
N LYS A 2 5.44 -21.08 -10.03
CA LYS A 2 4.57 -20.11 -9.35
C LYS A 2 5.33 -19.49 -8.18
N THR A 3 5.48 -18.17 -8.19
CA THR A 3 6.06 -17.38 -7.09
C THR A 3 4.96 -16.77 -6.25
N LEU A 4 5.25 -16.50 -4.97
CA LEU A 4 4.32 -15.91 -4.02
C LEU A 4 5.00 -14.73 -3.30
N PRO A 5 4.32 -13.57 -3.18
CA PRO A 5 4.86 -12.43 -2.46
C PRO A 5 4.87 -12.71 -0.95
N VAL A 6 6.01 -12.45 -0.33
CA VAL A 6 6.24 -12.69 1.10
C VAL A 6 6.29 -11.38 1.89
N ALA A 7 6.90 -10.34 1.32
CA ALA A 7 6.98 -9.02 1.92
C ALA A 7 6.98 -7.93 0.84
N THR A 8 6.43 -6.78 1.19
CA THR A 8 6.35 -5.61 0.32
C THR A 8 7.06 -4.42 0.95
N PHE A 9 7.82 -3.69 0.13
CA PHE A 9 8.62 -2.54 0.52
C PHE A 9 8.34 -1.34 -0.38
N ASN A 10 8.63 -0.14 0.13
CA ASN A 10 8.63 1.09 -0.65
C ASN A 10 9.95 1.31 -1.40
N GLU A 11 11.06 0.80 -0.86
CA GLU A 11 12.41 1.01 -1.38
C GLU A 11 13.10 -0.29 -1.78
N THR A 12 13.99 -0.23 -2.77
CA THR A 12 14.72 -1.41 -3.30
C THR A 12 15.83 -1.88 -2.38
N GLY A 13 16.38 -0.97 -1.55
CA GLY A 13 17.42 -1.26 -0.56
C GLY A 13 17.02 -2.36 0.43
N PRO A 14 15.97 -2.17 1.24
CA PRO A 14 15.53 -3.18 2.21
C PRO A 14 15.05 -4.48 1.55
N ALA A 15 14.40 -4.39 0.39
CA ALA A 15 14.00 -5.57 -0.39
C ALA A 15 15.23 -6.39 -0.83
N GLY A 16 16.30 -5.72 -1.25
CA GLY A 16 17.58 -6.32 -1.59
C GLY A 16 18.24 -7.01 -0.39
N ALA A 17 18.24 -6.36 0.78
CA ALA A 17 18.78 -6.94 2.01
C ALA A 17 18.02 -8.21 2.42
N LEU A 18 16.68 -8.21 2.31
CA LEU A 18 15.86 -9.39 2.58
C LEU A 18 16.14 -10.52 1.58
N ARG A 19 16.28 -10.19 0.30
CA ARG A 19 16.64 -11.16 -0.75
C ARG A 19 17.96 -11.85 -0.46
N VAL A 20 19.01 -11.09 -0.13
CA VAL A 20 20.34 -11.65 0.17
C VAL A 20 20.25 -12.64 1.33
N ARG A 21 19.55 -12.28 2.41
CA ARG A 21 19.33 -13.19 3.55
C ARG A 21 18.56 -14.46 3.18
N LEU A 22 17.55 -14.35 2.31
CA LEU A 22 16.80 -15.51 1.83
C LEU A 22 17.67 -16.42 0.95
N GLU A 23 18.52 -15.85 0.08
CA GLU A 23 19.47 -16.58 -0.74
C GLU A 23 20.54 -17.28 0.11
N GLU A 24 21.06 -16.63 1.16
CA GLU A 24 21.98 -17.22 2.14
C GLU A 24 21.36 -18.41 2.88
N ALA A 25 20.05 -18.37 3.14
CA ALA A 25 19.29 -19.49 3.71
C ALA A 25 18.96 -20.60 2.70
N GLY A 26 19.40 -20.47 1.44
CA GLY A 26 19.17 -21.41 0.36
C GLY A 26 17.79 -21.32 -0.30
N ILE A 27 17.04 -20.23 -0.07
CA ILE A 27 15.71 -20.01 -0.64
C ILE A 27 15.83 -19.11 -1.87
N LYS A 28 15.34 -19.60 -3.02
CA LYS A 28 15.28 -18.79 -4.24
C LYS A 28 14.22 -17.71 -4.07
N SER A 29 14.66 -16.46 -4.08
CA SER A 29 13.80 -15.28 -4.04
C SER A 29 14.00 -14.40 -5.27
N ALA A 30 12.93 -13.71 -5.67
CA ALA A 30 12.92 -12.75 -6.76
C ALA A 30 12.38 -11.42 -6.24
N ILE A 31 12.93 -10.31 -6.74
CA ILE A 31 12.39 -8.98 -6.47
C ILE A 31 11.60 -8.56 -7.70
N HIS A 32 10.34 -8.20 -7.50
CA HIS A 32 9.50 -7.62 -8.53
C HIS A 32 9.31 -6.14 -8.21
N ASP A 33 9.82 -5.27 -9.08
CA ASP A 33 9.67 -3.81 -8.97
C ASP A 33 8.53 -3.36 -9.89
N GLU A 34 7.41 -2.99 -9.27
CA GLU A 34 6.22 -2.53 -9.96
C GLU A 34 6.10 -0.99 -9.98
N SER A 35 7.13 -0.26 -9.50
CA SER A 35 7.09 1.20 -9.35
C SER A 35 6.85 1.91 -10.68
N LYS A 36 7.38 1.36 -11.78
CA LYS A 36 7.19 1.90 -13.13
C LYS A 36 5.77 1.68 -13.64
N LEU A 37 5.17 0.53 -13.32
CA LEU A 37 3.78 0.22 -13.68
C LEU A 37 2.83 1.11 -12.89
N GLU A 38 3.08 1.33 -11.60
CA GLU A 38 2.27 2.22 -10.76
C GLU A 38 2.28 3.66 -11.24
N ARG A 39 3.48 4.17 -11.50
CA ARG A 39 3.64 5.56 -11.93
C ARG A 39 3.02 5.80 -13.30
N PHE A 40 3.19 4.88 -14.24
CA PHE A 40 2.74 5.06 -15.61
C PHE A 40 1.26 4.72 -15.80
N TRP A 41 0.77 3.65 -15.16
CA TRP A 41 -0.58 3.15 -15.38
C TRP A 41 -1.59 3.73 -14.39
N PHE A 42 -1.21 3.88 -13.12
CA PHE A 42 -2.09 4.37 -12.08
C PHE A 42 -1.87 5.85 -11.77
N MET A 43 -0.90 6.53 -12.41
CA MET A 43 -0.55 7.92 -12.12
C MET A 43 -0.46 8.19 -10.60
N SER A 44 0.03 7.20 -9.86
CA SER A 44 0.19 7.24 -8.42
C SER A 44 1.66 7.37 -8.06
N GLU A 45 1.93 7.99 -6.91
CA GLU A 45 3.22 7.82 -6.28
C GLU A 45 3.42 6.32 -6.00
N PRO A 46 4.58 5.75 -6.37
CA PRO A 46 4.83 4.34 -6.15
C PRO A 46 4.97 4.09 -4.65
N GLU A 47 4.04 3.33 -4.09
CA GLU A 47 4.04 2.94 -2.69
C GLU A 47 3.77 1.44 -2.62
N ALA A 48 4.49 0.75 -1.74
CA ALA A 48 4.45 -0.71 -1.64
C ALA A 48 4.69 -1.40 -3.00
N ALA A 49 5.52 -0.79 -3.85
CA ALA A 49 5.71 -1.22 -5.24
C ALA A 49 6.69 -2.37 -5.41
N ILE A 50 7.48 -2.69 -4.37
CA ILE A 50 8.58 -3.63 -4.46
C ILE A 50 8.23 -4.88 -3.66
N HIS A 51 7.99 -5.96 -4.37
CA HIS A 51 7.61 -7.24 -3.80
C HIS A 51 8.79 -8.20 -3.78
N VAL A 52 9.05 -8.80 -2.63
CA VAL A 52 9.96 -9.94 -2.50
C VAL A 52 9.13 -11.21 -2.60
N GLU A 53 9.32 -11.93 -3.69
CA GLU A 53 8.63 -13.18 -3.96
C GLU A 53 9.53 -14.38 -3.76
N VAL A 54 8.95 -15.50 -3.34
CA VAL A 54 9.64 -16.79 -3.22
C VAL A 54 8.91 -17.87 -3.99
N SER A 55 9.63 -18.95 -4.30
CA SER A 55 9.03 -20.14 -4.89
C SER A 55 7.94 -20.71 -3.97
N GLN A 56 6.79 -21.09 -4.53
CA GLN A 56 5.68 -21.69 -3.78
C GLN A 56 6.07 -22.84 -2.81
N PRO A 57 6.93 -23.82 -3.17
CA PRO A 57 7.34 -24.87 -2.24
C PRO A 57 8.11 -24.34 -1.01
N ASP A 58 8.86 -23.26 -1.17
CA ASP A 58 9.69 -22.69 -0.11
C ASP A 58 8.95 -21.63 0.72
N TYR A 59 7.71 -21.30 0.34
CA TYR A 59 6.93 -20.22 0.94
C TYR A 59 6.73 -20.36 2.46
N LEU A 60 6.33 -21.54 2.92
CA LEU A 60 6.12 -21.77 4.36
C LEU A 60 7.42 -21.64 5.16
N ARG A 61 8.52 -22.15 4.60
CA ARG A 61 9.84 -22.08 5.21
C ARG A 61 10.35 -20.64 5.25
N ALA A 62 10.22 -19.90 4.15
CA ALA A 62 10.57 -18.49 4.07
C ALA A 62 9.79 -17.68 5.11
N ARG A 63 8.48 -17.94 5.27
CA ARG A 63 7.64 -17.25 6.26
C ARG A 63 8.09 -17.51 7.70
N GLN A 64 8.47 -18.74 8.03
CA GLN A 64 8.99 -19.08 9.36
C GLN A 64 10.31 -18.33 9.65
N LEU A 65 11.27 -18.39 8.73
CA LEU A 65 12.56 -17.71 8.88
C LEU A 65 12.39 -16.19 9.00
N ILE A 66 11.54 -15.59 8.18
CA ILE A 66 11.28 -14.15 8.22
C ILE A 66 10.65 -13.74 9.56
N ASN A 67 9.73 -14.53 10.11
CA ASN A 67 9.16 -14.25 11.43
C ASN A 67 10.22 -14.34 12.54
N GLU A 68 11.14 -15.30 12.46
CA GLU A 68 12.26 -15.41 13.40
C GLU A 68 13.22 -14.22 13.27
N TRP A 69 13.56 -13.82 12.05
CA TRP A 69 14.43 -12.68 11.79
C TRP A 69 13.80 -11.33 12.13
N ASP A 70 12.48 -11.18 11.97
CA ASP A 70 11.76 -9.98 12.40
C ASP A 70 11.80 -9.83 13.92
N ARG A 71 11.67 -10.94 14.66
CA ARG A 71 11.80 -10.94 16.13
C ARG A 71 13.22 -10.63 16.60
N SER A 72 14.24 -11.16 15.93
CA SER A 72 15.63 -11.01 16.38
C SER A 72 16.29 -9.71 15.91
N SER A 73 16.07 -9.31 14.66
CA SER A 73 16.79 -8.22 13.99
C SER A 73 15.88 -7.16 13.36
N GLY A 74 14.56 -7.37 13.36
CA GLY A 74 13.60 -6.41 12.82
C GLY A 74 13.72 -6.20 11.31
N VAL A 75 13.96 -7.27 10.53
CA VAL A 75 14.15 -7.19 9.07
C VAL A 75 12.96 -6.57 8.36
N LEU A 76 11.74 -6.72 8.90
CA LEU A 76 10.53 -6.15 8.31
C LEU A 76 10.18 -4.76 8.87
N ARG A 77 11.10 -4.06 9.55
CA ARG A 77 10.82 -2.72 10.11
C ARG A 77 10.51 -1.69 9.02
N GLU A 78 11.18 -1.80 7.89
CA GLU A 78 11.01 -0.93 6.72
C GLU A 78 9.95 -1.46 5.75
N ALA A 79 9.34 -2.62 6.04
CA ALA A 79 8.26 -3.18 5.24
C ALA A 79 6.93 -2.49 5.53
N VAL A 80 6.06 -2.39 4.52
CA VAL A 80 4.71 -1.89 4.71
C VAL A 80 3.88 -2.95 5.44
N ARG A 81 3.37 -2.61 6.62
CA ARG A 81 2.58 -3.53 7.46
C ARG A 81 1.12 -3.12 7.52
N CYS A 82 0.24 -4.11 7.56
CA CYS A 82 -1.17 -3.89 7.84
C CYS A 82 -1.35 -3.39 9.30
N PRO A 83 -2.16 -2.35 9.54
CA PRO A 83 -2.41 -1.84 10.89
C PRO A 83 -3.19 -2.81 11.80
N GLU A 84 -3.94 -3.75 11.22
CA GLU A 84 -4.78 -4.69 11.97
C GLU A 84 -4.06 -6.03 12.25
N CYS A 85 -3.48 -6.65 11.22
CA CYS A 85 -2.83 -7.96 11.36
C CYS A 85 -1.30 -7.92 11.38
N ALA A 86 -0.68 -6.74 11.20
CA ALA A 86 0.76 -6.55 11.07
C ALA A 86 1.43 -7.36 9.95
N SER A 87 0.65 -7.92 9.00
CA SER A 87 1.22 -8.70 7.91
C SER A 87 1.99 -7.79 6.95
N PRO A 88 3.15 -8.25 6.42
CA PRO A 88 3.96 -7.50 5.46
C PRO A 88 3.48 -7.68 4.01
N ARG A 89 2.35 -8.39 3.80
CA ARG A 89 1.81 -8.75 2.48
C ARG A 89 0.75 -7.75 2.07
N VAL A 90 1.21 -6.57 1.68
CA VAL A 90 0.36 -5.46 1.29
C VAL A 90 0.50 -5.21 -0.21
N GLU A 91 -0.62 -4.94 -0.87
CA GLU A 91 -0.69 -4.47 -2.26
C GLU A 91 -1.19 -3.02 -2.27
N PHE A 92 -0.62 -2.22 -3.16
CA PHE A 92 -1.10 -0.87 -3.45
C PHE A 92 -0.97 -0.61 -4.95
N PRO A 93 -1.96 -0.01 -5.62
CA PRO A 93 -3.34 0.19 -5.16
C PRO A 93 -4.10 -1.15 -4.98
N GLN A 94 -5.25 -1.15 -4.28
CA GLN A 94 -6.15 -2.31 -3.98
C GLN A 94 -6.62 -3.14 -5.19
N ILE A 95 -6.20 -2.80 -6.41
CA ILE A 95 -6.51 -3.58 -7.60
C ILE A 95 -5.71 -4.87 -7.57
N THR A 96 -6.41 -6.00 -7.46
CA THR A 96 -5.78 -7.30 -7.68
C THR A 96 -5.36 -7.35 -9.15
N ARG A 97 -4.07 -7.20 -9.43
CA ARG A 97 -3.49 -7.10 -10.78
C ARG A 97 -3.62 -8.38 -11.62
N LYS A 98 -4.43 -9.35 -11.15
CA LYS A 98 -4.70 -10.66 -11.74
C LYS A 98 -5.99 -10.71 -12.58
N PHE A 99 -6.87 -9.71 -12.49
CA PHE A 99 -8.11 -9.67 -13.27
C PHE A 99 -8.07 -8.61 -14.37
N LEU A 100 -8.68 -8.97 -15.51
CA LEU A 100 -8.57 -8.33 -16.83
C LEU A 100 -9.13 -6.91 -16.98
N MET A 101 -9.57 -6.25 -15.90
CA MET A 101 -10.13 -4.89 -15.97
C MET A 101 -9.28 -3.77 -15.32
N PRO A 102 -7.92 -3.83 -15.27
CA PRO A 102 -7.14 -2.76 -14.66
C PRO A 102 -7.32 -1.42 -15.37
N VAL A 103 -7.73 -1.42 -16.65
CA VAL A 103 -8.01 -0.20 -17.42
C VAL A 103 -9.25 0.52 -16.87
N VAL A 104 -10.33 -0.22 -16.58
CA VAL A 104 -11.57 0.38 -16.07
C VAL A 104 -11.36 0.86 -14.64
N GLU A 105 -10.68 0.07 -13.81
CA GLU A 105 -10.40 0.46 -12.43
C GLU A 105 -9.43 1.64 -12.36
N ALA A 106 -8.38 1.67 -13.21
CA ALA A 106 -7.50 2.83 -13.32
C ALA A 106 -8.27 4.09 -13.79
N ALA A 107 -9.21 3.95 -14.73
CA ALA A 107 -10.07 5.05 -15.15
C ALA A 107 -10.98 5.54 -14.01
N LEU A 108 -11.59 4.63 -13.24
CA LEU A 108 -12.41 4.98 -12.07
C LEU A 108 -11.59 5.67 -10.97
N MET A 109 -10.34 5.24 -10.76
CA MET A 109 -9.41 5.89 -9.83
C MET A 109 -8.98 7.28 -10.33
N ALA A 110 -8.72 7.44 -11.63
CA ALA A 110 -8.41 8.74 -12.22
C ALA A 110 -9.60 9.72 -12.08
N LEU A 111 -10.83 9.22 -12.25
CA LEU A 111 -12.06 9.96 -12.02
C LEU A 111 -12.41 10.18 -10.54
N HIS A 112 -11.55 9.75 -9.59
CA HIS A 112 -11.77 9.84 -8.14
C HIS A 112 -13.06 9.13 -7.66
N ILE A 113 -13.59 8.19 -8.44
CA ILE A 113 -14.77 7.39 -8.08
C ILE A 113 -14.36 6.29 -7.09
N MET A 114 -13.14 5.76 -7.21
CA MET A 114 -12.57 4.83 -6.24
C MET A 114 -11.31 5.42 -5.58
N PRO A 115 -11.21 5.37 -4.24
CA PRO A 115 -10.01 5.79 -3.53
C PRO A 115 -8.86 4.79 -3.77
N ARG A 116 -7.63 5.30 -3.78
CA ARG A 116 -6.42 4.47 -3.81
C ARG A 116 -6.10 4.08 -2.37
N GLU A 117 -6.35 2.82 -2.05
CA GLU A 117 -6.16 2.27 -0.72
C GLU A 117 -5.08 1.17 -0.74
N PHE A 118 -4.41 1.00 0.39
CA PHE A 118 -3.61 -0.18 0.69
C PHE A 118 -4.55 -1.35 0.92
N TYR A 119 -4.15 -2.54 0.47
CA TYR A 119 -4.91 -3.76 0.66
C TYR A 119 -4.03 -4.85 1.27
N CYS A 120 -4.48 -5.46 2.35
CA CYS A 120 -3.79 -6.58 2.98
C CYS A 120 -4.26 -7.92 2.39
N LEU A 121 -3.34 -8.73 1.87
CA LEU A 121 -3.65 -10.05 1.31
C LEU A 121 -4.06 -11.09 2.37
N ASP A 122 -3.61 -10.93 3.61
CA ASP A 122 -3.89 -11.89 4.69
C ASP A 122 -5.25 -11.63 5.37
N CYS A 123 -5.54 -10.41 5.83
CA CYS A 123 -6.81 -10.07 6.50
C CYS A 123 -7.87 -9.42 5.59
N GLN A 124 -7.54 -9.12 4.33
CA GLN A 124 -8.42 -8.42 3.37
C GLN A 124 -8.86 -7.01 3.79
N TYR A 125 -8.25 -6.45 4.83
CA TYR A 125 -8.49 -5.08 5.27
C TYR A 125 -7.88 -4.08 4.28
N SER A 126 -8.62 -3.02 3.95
CA SER A 126 -8.13 -1.89 3.19
C SER A 126 -8.07 -0.61 4.02
N TRP A 127 -7.07 0.23 3.75
CA TRP A 127 -6.94 1.53 4.42
C TRP A 127 -6.39 2.60 3.48
N PRO A 128 -6.85 3.86 3.62
CA PRO A 128 -6.39 4.95 2.76
C PRO A 128 -4.98 5.43 3.16
N LYS A 129 -4.21 5.92 2.17
CA LYS A 129 -2.89 6.54 2.35
C LYS A 129 -2.92 7.74 3.30
N THR A 130 -3.92 8.59 3.10
CA THR A 130 -4.25 9.70 3.99
C THR A 130 -5.71 9.57 4.35
N ARG A 131 -6.03 9.57 5.65
CA ARG A 131 -7.43 9.73 6.07
C ARG A 131 -7.92 11.05 5.46
N PRO A 132 -8.93 11.05 4.58
CA PRO A 132 -9.51 12.32 4.15
C PRO A 132 -9.95 13.06 5.41
N PRO A 133 -9.68 14.37 5.53
CA PRO A 133 -10.13 15.12 6.69
C PRO A 133 -11.63 14.91 6.80
N LYS A 134 -12.09 14.46 7.99
CA LYS A 134 -13.51 14.24 8.25
C LYS A 134 -14.20 15.57 8.03
N ARG A 135 -14.91 15.72 6.91
CA ARG A 135 -15.68 16.92 6.65
C ARG A 135 -16.76 17.01 7.72
N GLU A 136 -16.73 18.09 8.49
CA GLU A 136 -17.80 18.39 9.43
C GLU A 136 -18.98 18.93 8.63
N PHE A 137 -20.15 18.37 8.90
CA PHE A 137 -21.40 18.81 8.32
C PHE A 137 -22.26 19.44 9.41
N ASP A 138 -23.01 20.48 9.05
CA ASP A 138 -24.02 21.07 9.93
C ASP A 138 -25.21 20.11 10.12
N ILE A 139 -26.13 20.44 11.03
CA ILE A 139 -27.36 19.72 11.35
C ILE A 139 -28.21 19.48 10.07
N LEU A 140 -28.10 20.38 9.10
CA LEU A 140 -28.77 20.30 7.79
C LEU A 140 -27.98 19.51 6.72
N GLY A 141 -26.82 18.94 7.06
CA GLY A 141 -25.98 18.16 6.15
C GLY A 141 -25.11 19.00 5.21
N TYR A 142 -25.02 20.32 5.43
CA TYR A 142 -24.15 21.18 4.62
C TYR A 142 -22.70 21.16 5.12
N PRO A 143 -21.72 21.16 4.20
CA PRO A 143 -20.30 21.17 4.56
C PRO A 143 -19.89 22.50 5.19
N TYR A 144 -19.31 22.47 6.39
CA TYR A 144 -18.85 23.65 7.12
C TYR A 144 -17.69 24.40 6.46
N ASP A 145 -16.92 23.75 5.59
CA ASP A 145 -15.84 24.34 4.80
C ASP A 145 -16.35 25.13 3.58
N SER A 146 -17.67 25.18 3.36
CA SER A 146 -18.25 25.93 2.25
C SER A 146 -18.45 27.42 2.57
N LYS A 147 -17.81 28.28 1.78
CA LYS A 147 -18.01 29.75 1.85
C LYS A 147 -19.42 30.20 1.46
N PHE A 148 -20.13 29.35 0.71
CA PHE A 148 -21.47 29.63 0.21
C PHE A 148 -22.55 29.42 1.28
N TRP A 149 -22.47 28.31 2.03
CA TRP A 149 -23.46 27.98 3.07
C TRP A 149 -23.08 28.55 4.46
N HIS A 150 -21.79 28.76 4.72
CA HIS A 150 -21.28 29.31 6.00
C HIS A 150 -20.34 30.51 5.82
N PRO A 151 -20.79 31.63 5.22
CA PRO A 151 -19.96 32.81 5.02
C PRO A 151 -19.41 33.44 6.32
N GLU A 152 -20.10 33.25 7.44
CA GLU A 152 -19.71 33.75 8.77
C GLU A 152 -18.40 33.17 9.29
N ARG A 153 -18.02 31.96 8.84
CA ARG A 153 -16.76 31.30 9.23
C ARG A 153 -15.54 31.85 8.49
N PHE A 154 -15.75 32.49 7.34
CA PHE A 154 -14.70 33.05 6.49
C PHE A 154 -14.71 34.57 6.54
N LYS A 155 -14.60 35.15 7.75
CA LYS A 155 -14.40 36.60 7.89
C LYS A 155 -13.13 37.01 7.14
N LYS A 156 -13.26 37.92 6.19
CA LYS A 156 -12.11 38.55 5.53
C LYS A 156 -11.29 39.24 6.62
N GLN A 157 -10.02 38.86 6.76
CA GLN A 157 -9.07 39.70 7.48
C GLN A 157 -9.00 41.04 6.74
N ASP A 158 -9.46 42.10 7.39
CA ASP A 158 -9.26 43.46 6.90
C ASP A 158 -7.75 43.68 6.81
N ARG A 159 -7.25 43.82 5.57
CA ARG A 159 -5.87 44.23 5.32
C ARG A 159 -5.76 45.69 5.77
N ALA A 160 -5.08 45.91 6.89
CA ALA A 160 -4.63 47.22 7.33
C ALA A 160 -3.55 47.78 6.40
#